data_AF-A0A847YMY8-F1
#
_entry.id   AF-A0A847YMY8-F1
#
_cell.length_a   1.000
_cell.length_b   1.000
_cell.length_c   1.000
_cell.angle_alpha   90.00
_cell.angle_beta   90.00
_cell.angle_gamma   90.00
#
_symmetry.space_group_name_H-M   'P 1'
#
loop_
_entity.id
_entity.type
_entity.pdbx_description
1 polymer ?
#
loop_
_entity_poly.entity_id
_entity_poly.type
_entity_poly.pdbx_seq_one_letter_code
_entity_poly.pdbx_strand_id
1 'polypeptide(L)'
;MTHLYGQQLVAKNHPVIVWRGQMDLFDCAVVEAQVRLQAAGAEELVQSLEEILRFAQRIMAAQVKQEPLLFDTLCGWNAAQIRELSHYPDKYFGVKHSTMHYQDGPVVARLNSLRAKVREVELAAAKAFIDESGNCERTDIIQALNRLSSLLYVLLCRERAARAHEKRLPIGVSNRHVHLSAEHLSALFGAGHALTVAKDLSQPGQFAAQETVRIAGPKGTIDNVRVLGPVRKESQVEISATDSFALGVPAVVRDSGHPEGSPGLQLLGPAGEVSLERGVIVAARHIHMHPDQAVVWGIHDGQRVRIRVESDRPVVFDDVLVRVSPQFSGEVHLDTDEANAALVKTGATALILGV
;
A
#
# COMPACT_ATOMS: atom_id res chain seq x y z
N MET A 1 -33.35 34.53 -21.83
CA MET A 1 -33.02 35.44 -20.72
C MET A 1 -33.11 34.69 -19.39
N THR A 2 -32.38 35.10 -18.36
CA THR A 2 -32.40 34.55 -17.00
C THR A 2 -32.16 35.67 -15.99
N HIS A 3 -32.56 35.49 -14.74
CA HIS A 3 -32.34 36.49 -13.69
C HIS A 3 -30.87 36.53 -13.24
N LEU A 4 -30.29 37.73 -13.22
CA LEU A 4 -28.98 38.00 -12.65
C LEU A 4 -29.11 38.38 -11.16
N TYR A 5 -29.84 39.47 -10.89
CA TYR A 5 -30.17 39.99 -9.55
C TYR A 5 -31.60 40.53 -9.55
N GLY A 6 -32.43 40.14 -8.58
CA GLY A 6 -33.82 40.62 -8.49
C GLY A 6 -34.55 40.52 -9.84
N GLN A 7 -34.99 41.66 -10.38
CA GLN A 7 -35.70 41.75 -11.67
C GLN A 7 -34.78 41.92 -12.90
N GLN A 8 -33.45 42.03 -12.73
CA GLN A 8 -32.51 42.20 -13.84
C GLN A 8 -32.37 40.90 -14.63
N LEU A 9 -32.73 40.93 -15.91
CA LEU A 9 -32.62 39.82 -16.84
C LEU A 9 -31.38 39.96 -17.74
N VAL A 10 -30.65 38.86 -17.92
CA VAL A 10 -29.48 38.77 -18.81
C VAL A 10 -29.56 37.55 -19.72
N ALA A 11 -28.75 37.51 -20.77
CA ALA A 11 -28.61 36.33 -21.62
C ALA A 11 -27.93 35.16 -20.86
N LYS A 12 -28.18 33.91 -21.28
CA LYS A 12 -27.62 32.72 -20.61
C LYS A 12 -26.09 32.62 -20.71
N ASN A 13 -25.50 33.28 -21.71
CA ASN A 13 -24.04 33.35 -21.89
C ASN A 13 -23.39 34.47 -21.06
N HIS A 14 -24.14 35.18 -20.23
CA HIS A 14 -23.57 36.20 -19.34
C HIS A 14 -22.50 35.55 -18.43
N PRO A 15 -21.30 36.14 -18.28
CA PRO A 15 -20.19 35.53 -17.55
C PRO A 15 -20.53 35.05 -16.13
N VAL A 16 -21.29 35.85 -15.38
CA VAL A 16 -21.76 35.47 -14.03
C VAL A 16 -22.67 34.24 -14.07
N ILE A 17 -23.55 34.10 -15.07
CA ILE A 17 -24.44 32.93 -15.19
C ILE A 17 -23.62 31.68 -15.54
N VAL A 18 -22.62 31.82 -16.41
CA VAL A 18 -21.69 30.73 -16.73
C VAL A 18 -20.91 30.29 -15.49
N TRP A 19 -20.41 31.26 -14.70
CA TRP A 19 -19.72 30.98 -13.44
C TRP A 19 -20.64 30.28 -12.42
N ARG A 20 -21.90 30.71 -12.29
CA ARG A 20 -22.89 30.04 -11.42
C ARG A 20 -23.06 28.58 -11.81
N GLY A 21 -23.18 28.29 -13.10
CA GLY A 21 -23.25 26.90 -13.59
C GLY A 21 -21.97 26.09 -13.29
N GLN A 22 -20.79 26.72 -13.29
CA GLN A 22 -19.55 26.02 -12.90
C GLN A 22 -19.49 25.72 -11.40
N MET A 23 -19.99 26.62 -10.56
CA MET A 23 -20.14 26.37 -9.13
C MET A 23 -21.10 25.21 -8.85
N ASP A 24 -22.26 25.17 -9.52
CA ASP A 24 -23.22 24.05 -9.39
C ASP A 24 -22.58 22.71 -9.79
N LEU A 25 -21.81 22.70 -10.88
CA LEU A 25 -21.05 21.51 -11.30
C LEU A 25 -19.97 21.11 -10.29
N PHE A 26 -19.35 22.08 -9.61
CA PHE A 26 -18.39 21.80 -8.56
C PHE A 26 -19.08 21.18 -7.34
N ASP A 27 -20.21 21.71 -6.89
CA ASP A 27 -21.02 21.14 -5.80
C ASP A 27 -21.40 19.68 -6.11
N CYS A 28 -21.89 19.39 -7.32
CA CYS A 28 -22.16 18.03 -7.78
C CYS A 28 -20.91 17.13 -7.71
N ALA A 29 -19.76 17.63 -8.16
CA ALA A 29 -18.51 16.88 -8.14
C ALA A 29 -18.05 16.57 -6.70
N VAL A 30 -18.26 17.49 -5.76
CA VAL A 30 -17.97 17.27 -4.33
C VAL A 30 -18.88 16.19 -3.75
N VAL A 31 -20.19 16.23 -4.02
CA VAL A 31 -21.14 15.20 -3.56
C VAL A 31 -20.81 13.83 -4.16
N GLU A 32 -20.48 13.76 -5.45
CA GLU A 32 -20.02 12.52 -6.07
C GLU A 32 -18.73 11.96 -5.41
N ALA A 33 -17.82 12.84 -5.02
CA ALA A 33 -16.62 12.45 -4.31
C ALA A 33 -16.94 11.92 -2.92
N GLN A 34 -17.83 12.58 -2.16
CA GLN A 34 -18.28 12.14 -0.84
C GLN A 34 -18.88 10.72 -0.90
N VAL A 35 -19.80 10.45 -1.84
CA VAL A 35 -20.42 9.12 -1.98
C VAL A 35 -19.37 8.03 -2.22
N ARG A 36 -18.40 8.30 -3.11
CA ARG A 36 -17.32 7.34 -3.41
C ARG A 36 -16.37 7.13 -2.23
N LEU A 37 -16.04 8.20 -1.50
CA LEU A 37 -15.12 8.14 -0.36
C LEU A 37 -15.76 7.49 0.87
N GLN A 38 -17.06 7.70 1.07
CA GLN A 38 -17.83 7.00 2.09
C GLN A 38 -17.82 5.49 1.85
N ALA A 39 -18.04 5.05 0.60
CA ALA A 39 -17.95 3.64 0.23
C ALA A 39 -16.53 3.06 0.44
N ALA A 40 -15.50 3.90 0.45
CA ALA A 40 -14.11 3.52 0.73
C ALA A 40 -13.72 3.64 2.22
N GLY A 41 -14.64 4.01 3.11
CA GLY A 41 -14.38 4.14 4.56
C GLY A 41 -13.59 5.39 4.98
N ALA A 42 -13.48 6.41 4.12
CA ALA A 42 -12.71 7.63 4.39
C ALA A 42 -13.54 8.71 5.10
N GLU A 43 -14.06 8.42 6.30
CA GLU A 43 -15.04 9.27 7.01
C GLU A 43 -14.54 10.70 7.29
N GLU A 44 -13.31 10.87 7.76
CA GLU A 44 -12.73 12.20 8.02
C GLU A 44 -12.66 13.07 6.76
N LEU A 45 -12.35 12.44 5.62
CA LEU A 45 -12.27 13.14 4.34
C LEU A 45 -13.66 13.53 3.83
N VAL A 46 -14.67 12.67 4.05
CA VAL A 46 -16.08 12.99 3.75
C VAL A 46 -16.55 14.21 4.54
N GLN A 47 -16.20 14.30 5.82
CA GLN A 47 -16.49 15.47 6.66
C GLN A 47 -15.77 16.73 6.16
N SER A 48 -14.50 16.61 5.78
CA SER A 48 -13.74 17.73 5.18
C SER A 48 -14.39 18.22 3.88
N LEU A 49 -14.90 17.30 3.04
CA LEU A 49 -15.61 17.65 1.82
C LEU A 49 -16.99 18.28 2.10
N GLU A 50 -17.66 17.91 3.18
CA GLU A 50 -18.92 18.53 3.61
C GLU A 50 -18.71 20.00 4.01
N GLU A 51 -17.63 20.30 4.74
CA GLU A 51 -17.25 21.69 5.02
C GLU A 51 -16.96 22.48 3.73
N ILE A 52 -16.24 21.87 2.78
CA ILE A 52 -15.95 22.46 1.46
C ILE A 52 -17.23 22.74 0.68
N LEU A 53 -18.19 21.81 0.66
CA LEU A 53 -19.48 21.96 -0.02
C LEU A 53 -20.26 23.15 0.56
N ARG A 54 -20.38 23.21 1.89
CA ARG A 54 -21.05 24.33 2.57
C ARG A 54 -20.37 25.66 2.30
N PHE A 55 -19.05 25.68 2.22
CA PHE A 55 -18.31 26.88 1.87
C PHE A 55 -18.55 27.29 0.41
N ALA A 56 -18.57 26.37 -0.55
CA ALA A 56 -18.90 26.65 -1.94
C ALA A 56 -20.32 27.24 -2.09
N GLN A 57 -21.30 26.68 -1.38
CA GLN A 57 -22.66 27.22 -1.34
C GLN A 57 -22.72 28.64 -0.73
N ARG A 58 -21.88 28.93 0.28
CA ARG A 58 -21.73 30.29 0.83
C ARG A 58 -21.12 31.26 -0.18
N ILE A 59 -20.14 30.84 -0.98
CA ILE A 59 -19.58 31.66 -2.08
C ILE A 59 -20.70 32.04 -3.05
N MET A 60 -21.51 31.06 -3.48
CA MET A 60 -22.65 31.29 -4.36
C MET A 60 -23.66 32.26 -3.74
N ALA A 61 -24.03 32.05 -2.47
CA ALA A 61 -24.99 32.89 -1.77
C ALA A 61 -24.49 34.34 -1.63
N ALA A 62 -23.22 34.54 -1.26
CA ALA A 62 -22.59 35.86 -1.17
C ALA A 62 -22.55 36.58 -2.53
N GLN A 63 -22.38 35.83 -3.62
CA GLN A 63 -22.48 36.38 -4.97
C GLN A 63 -23.90 36.83 -5.31
N VAL A 64 -24.90 35.98 -5.08
CA VAL A 64 -26.30 36.27 -5.41
C VAL A 64 -26.83 37.44 -4.60
N LYS A 65 -26.51 37.50 -3.31
CA LYS A 65 -26.94 38.57 -2.39
C LYS A 65 -26.11 39.85 -2.48
N GLN A 66 -24.99 39.81 -3.21
CA GLN A 66 -24.00 40.90 -3.29
C GLN A 66 -23.43 41.29 -1.91
N GLU A 67 -23.20 40.28 -1.06
CA GLU A 67 -22.62 40.46 0.27
C GLU A 67 -21.13 40.09 0.25
N PRO A 68 -20.29 40.73 1.09
CA PRO A 68 -18.90 40.32 1.28
C PRO A 68 -18.79 38.87 1.77
N LEU A 69 -17.86 38.12 1.19
CA LEU A 69 -17.53 36.77 1.64
C LEU A 69 -16.40 36.80 2.68
N LEU A 70 -16.65 36.20 3.84
CA LEU A 70 -15.64 35.99 4.87
C LEU A 70 -15.07 34.57 4.80
N PHE A 71 -13.73 34.48 4.84
CA PHE A 71 -12.98 33.22 4.96
C PHE A 71 -12.36 33.15 6.36
N ASP A 72 -13.04 32.48 7.28
CA ASP A 72 -12.55 32.29 8.65
C ASP A 72 -11.61 31.07 8.70
N THR A 73 -12.20 29.88 8.82
CA THR A 73 -11.51 28.59 8.79
C THR A 73 -12.27 27.61 7.92
N LEU A 74 -11.53 26.67 7.34
CA LEU A 74 -12.07 25.56 6.58
C LEU A 74 -11.20 24.31 6.84
N CYS A 75 -11.83 23.22 7.26
CA CYS A 75 -11.14 22.01 7.72
C CYS A 75 -10.09 22.29 8.82
N GLY A 76 -10.40 23.24 9.71
CA GLY A 76 -9.53 23.64 10.83
C GLY A 76 -8.40 24.61 10.48
N TRP A 77 -8.27 25.05 9.21
CA TRP A 77 -7.22 25.99 8.79
C TRP A 77 -7.76 27.30 8.26
N ASN A 78 -7.09 28.40 8.58
CA ASN A 78 -7.33 29.68 7.94
C ASN A 78 -6.60 29.81 6.58
N ALA A 79 -6.91 30.86 5.82
CA ALA A 79 -6.34 31.08 4.49
C ALA A 79 -4.79 31.14 4.47
N ALA A 80 -4.15 31.70 5.50
CA ALA A 80 -2.70 31.81 5.59
C ALA A 80 -2.06 30.45 5.86
N GLN A 81 -2.63 29.65 6.76
CA GLN A 81 -2.19 28.28 7.05
C GLN A 81 -2.33 27.39 5.82
N ILE A 82 -3.47 27.44 5.11
CA ILE A 82 -3.67 26.68 3.86
C ILE A 82 -2.61 27.07 2.83
N ARG A 83 -2.30 28.37 2.71
CA ARG A 83 -1.23 28.84 1.82
C ARG A 83 0.11 28.23 2.20
N GLU A 84 0.48 28.29 3.48
CA GLU A 84 1.75 27.76 3.97
C GLU A 84 1.87 26.25 3.74
N LEU A 85 0.86 25.47 4.15
CA LEU A 85 0.81 24.02 3.96
C LEU A 85 0.94 23.63 2.48
N SER A 86 0.26 24.38 1.59
CA SER A 86 0.31 24.12 0.15
C SER A 86 1.63 24.48 -0.53
N HIS A 87 2.44 25.40 0.04
CA HIS A 87 3.75 25.78 -0.51
C HIS A 87 4.89 24.92 0.03
N TYR A 88 4.73 24.35 1.22
CA TYR A 88 5.78 23.56 1.89
C TYR A 88 5.29 22.16 2.29
N PRO A 89 4.72 21.36 1.38
CA PRO A 89 4.20 20.05 1.73
C PRO A 89 5.27 19.07 2.21
N ASP A 90 6.52 19.22 1.79
CA ASP A 90 7.64 18.38 2.25
C ASP A 90 7.89 18.59 3.76
N LYS A 91 7.85 19.85 4.22
CA LYS A 91 8.03 20.21 5.63
C LYS A 91 6.92 19.66 6.52
N TYR A 92 5.67 19.71 6.04
CA TYR A 92 4.49 19.40 6.87
C TYR A 92 3.97 17.98 6.73
N PHE A 93 4.21 17.35 5.58
CA PHE A 93 3.67 16.02 5.24
C PHE A 93 4.76 15.03 4.82
N GLY A 94 6.02 15.44 4.65
CA GLY A 94 7.08 14.58 4.11
C GLY A 94 6.88 14.21 2.63
N VAL A 95 6.04 14.98 1.92
CA VAL A 95 5.67 14.73 0.52
C VAL A 95 6.14 15.89 -0.35
N LYS A 96 7.05 15.61 -1.28
CA LYS A 96 7.51 16.60 -2.28
C LYS A 96 6.40 16.94 -3.26
N HIS A 97 6.48 18.14 -3.85
CA HIS A 97 5.67 18.46 -5.02
C HIS A 97 5.97 17.46 -6.14
N SER A 98 4.95 16.75 -6.60
CA SER A 98 5.06 15.74 -7.64
C SER A 98 3.81 15.73 -8.51
N THR A 99 3.96 15.19 -9.72
CA THR A 99 2.85 14.94 -10.64
C THR A 99 1.94 13.82 -10.14
N MET A 100 0.77 13.68 -10.77
CA MET A 100 -0.14 12.56 -10.50
C MET A 100 0.42 11.26 -11.06
N HIS A 101 0.28 10.16 -10.31
CA HIS A 101 0.63 8.81 -10.73
C HIS A 101 -0.51 7.83 -10.41
N TYR A 102 -0.70 6.78 -11.21
CA TYR A 102 -1.82 5.84 -10.98
C TYR A 102 -1.74 5.14 -9.61
N GLN A 103 -0.52 4.97 -9.09
CA GLN A 103 -0.26 4.37 -7.77
C GLN A 103 -0.67 5.26 -6.59
N ASP A 104 -0.95 6.55 -6.82
CA ASP A 104 -1.54 7.43 -5.81
C ASP A 104 -2.93 6.92 -5.35
N GLY A 105 -3.58 6.12 -6.20
CA GLY A 105 -4.84 5.46 -5.93
C GLY A 105 -6.07 6.38 -6.01
N PRO A 106 -7.27 5.81 -5.76
CA PRO A 106 -8.53 6.43 -6.14
C PRO A 106 -8.87 7.70 -5.33
N VAL A 107 -8.49 7.76 -4.05
CA VAL A 107 -8.73 8.91 -3.17
C VAL A 107 -7.97 10.14 -3.64
N VAL A 108 -6.65 10.02 -3.79
CA VAL A 108 -5.77 11.09 -4.27
C VAL A 108 -6.17 11.56 -5.66
N ALA A 109 -6.49 10.63 -6.57
CA ALA A 109 -7.00 10.96 -7.91
C ALA A 109 -8.29 11.79 -7.85
N ARG A 110 -9.23 11.45 -6.95
CA ARG A 110 -10.48 12.18 -6.77
C ARG A 110 -10.25 13.58 -6.21
N LEU A 111 -9.40 13.75 -5.20
CA LEU A 111 -9.05 15.07 -4.65
C LEU A 111 -8.39 15.96 -5.70
N ASN A 112 -7.52 15.41 -6.54
CA ASN A 112 -6.92 16.17 -7.62
C ASN A 112 -7.94 16.57 -8.69
N SER A 113 -8.92 15.71 -8.98
CA SER A 113 -10.03 16.04 -9.90
C SER A 113 -10.87 17.20 -9.37
N LEU A 114 -11.21 17.21 -8.08
CA LEU A 114 -11.89 18.34 -7.45
C LEU A 114 -11.04 19.62 -7.50
N ARG A 115 -9.74 19.51 -7.23
CA ARG A 115 -8.81 20.65 -7.30
C ARG A 115 -8.80 21.26 -8.70
N ALA A 116 -8.73 20.42 -9.74
CA ALA A 116 -8.80 20.89 -11.12
C ALA A 116 -10.15 21.57 -11.40
N LYS A 117 -11.25 21.01 -10.89
CA LYS A 117 -12.59 21.60 -11.06
C LYS A 117 -12.73 22.97 -10.41
N VAL A 118 -12.20 23.18 -9.20
CA VAL A 118 -12.17 24.51 -8.56
C VAL A 118 -11.36 25.51 -9.39
N ARG A 119 -10.27 25.09 -10.03
CA ARG A 119 -9.49 25.98 -10.91
C ARG A 119 -10.28 26.38 -12.16
N GLU A 120 -11.10 25.50 -12.73
CA GLU A 120 -12.03 25.88 -13.80
C GLU A 120 -13.05 26.94 -13.34
N VAL A 121 -13.58 26.77 -12.12
CA VAL A 121 -14.49 27.74 -11.49
C VAL A 121 -13.80 29.08 -11.27
N GLU A 122 -12.56 29.08 -10.78
CA GLU A 122 -11.72 30.27 -10.59
C GLU A 122 -11.50 31.02 -11.90
N LEU A 123 -11.20 30.31 -13.00
CA LEU A 123 -11.06 30.92 -14.33
C LEU A 123 -12.39 31.50 -14.84
N ALA A 124 -13.52 30.84 -14.59
CA ALA A 124 -14.84 31.39 -14.91
C ALA A 124 -15.17 32.63 -14.06
N ALA A 125 -14.75 32.65 -12.79
CA ALA A 125 -14.91 33.78 -11.89
C ALA A 125 -14.09 34.99 -12.38
N ALA A 126 -12.85 34.75 -12.80
CA ALA A 126 -11.99 35.80 -13.36
C ALA A 126 -12.66 36.47 -14.57
N LYS A 127 -13.24 35.68 -15.49
CA LYS A 127 -14.02 36.20 -16.63
C LYS A 127 -15.29 36.95 -16.23
N ALA A 128 -15.84 36.65 -15.06
CA ALA A 128 -17.09 37.22 -14.59
C ALA A 128 -16.91 38.51 -13.78
N PHE A 129 -15.79 38.66 -13.09
CA PHE A 129 -15.59 39.71 -12.09
C PHE A 129 -14.38 40.60 -12.33
N ILE A 130 -13.53 40.27 -13.31
CA ILE A 130 -12.38 41.09 -13.70
C ILE A 130 -12.71 41.77 -15.02
N ASP A 131 -12.64 43.10 -15.02
CA ASP A 131 -12.84 43.90 -16.23
C ASP A 131 -11.61 43.90 -17.16
N GLU A 132 -11.74 44.49 -18.35
CA GLU A 132 -10.65 44.59 -19.32
C GLU A 132 -9.44 45.40 -18.83
N SER A 133 -9.64 46.24 -17.80
CA SER A 133 -8.58 47.04 -17.16
C SER A 133 -7.89 46.29 -16.01
N GLY A 134 -8.38 45.09 -15.67
CA GLY A 134 -7.85 44.26 -14.59
C GLY A 134 -8.45 44.54 -13.20
N ASN A 135 -9.46 45.40 -13.08
CA ASN A 135 -10.13 45.65 -11.80
C ASN A 135 -11.06 44.48 -11.46
N CYS A 136 -10.97 43.98 -10.23
CA CYS A 136 -11.75 42.84 -9.77
C CYS A 136 -12.83 43.24 -8.76
N GLU A 137 -14.10 43.18 -9.18
CA GLU A 137 -15.26 43.54 -8.34
C GLU A 137 -15.45 42.58 -7.15
N ARG A 138 -15.06 41.30 -7.31
CA ARG A 138 -15.21 40.23 -6.30
C ARG A 138 -13.90 39.56 -5.96
N THR A 139 -12.95 40.36 -5.49
CA THR A 139 -11.63 39.89 -5.07
C THR A 139 -11.73 38.85 -3.95
N ASP A 140 -12.72 39.00 -3.06
CA ASP A 140 -13.04 38.04 -2.00
C ASP A 140 -13.39 36.64 -2.53
N ILE A 141 -14.20 36.54 -3.60
CA ILE A 141 -14.54 35.26 -4.24
C ILE A 141 -13.34 34.65 -4.95
N ILE A 142 -12.56 35.45 -5.71
CA ILE A 142 -11.37 34.97 -6.40
C ILE A 142 -10.36 34.39 -5.40
N GLN A 143 -10.10 35.12 -4.31
CA GLN A 143 -9.21 34.66 -3.26
C GLN A 143 -9.74 33.40 -2.57
N ALA A 144 -11.04 33.32 -2.29
CA ALA A 144 -11.65 32.13 -1.69
C ALA A 144 -11.52 30.88 -2.57
N LEU A 145 -11.81 30.98 -3.88
CA LEU A 145 -11.65 29.87 -4.83
C LEU A 145 -10.20 29.42 -4.96
N ASN A 146 -9.27 30.38 -5.00
CA ASN A 146 -7.85 30.11 -5.01
C ASN A 146 -7.39 29.36 -3.75
N ARG A 147 -7.86 29.77 -2.57
CA ARG A 147 -7.59 29.07 -1.31
C ARG A 147 -8.25 27.70 -1.25
N LEU A 148 -9.43 27.53 -1.84
CA LEU A 148 -10.12 26.24 -1.92
C LEU A 148 -9.35 25.23 -2.77
N SER A 149 -8.78 25.68 -3.89
CA SER A 149 -7.86 24.89 -4.71
C SER A 149 -6.59 24.49 -3.94
N SER A 150 -6.02 25.42 -3.15
CA SER A 150 -4.90 25.10 -2.25
C SER A 150 -5.29 24.08 -1.18
N LEU A 151 -6.49 24.19 -0.57
CA LEU A 151 -6.96 23.25 0.45
C LEU A 151 -7.10 21.83 -0.10
N LEU A 152 -7.71 21.66 -1.28
CA LEU A 152 -7.82 20.35 -1.93
C LEU A 152 -6.44 19.74 -2.22
N TYR A 153 -5.43 20.58 -2.50
CA TYR A 153 -4.05 20.12 -2.61
C TYR A 153 -3.45 19.70 -1.26
N VAL A 154 -3.72 20.44 -0.18
CA VAL A 154 -3.30 20.08 1.17
C VAL A 154 -3.89 18.75 1.60
N LEU A 155 -5.19 18.54 1.40
CA LEU A 155 -5.86 17.27 1.67
C LEU A 155 -5.23 16.13 0.86
N LEU A 156 -4.92 16.39 -0.42
CA LEU A 156 -4.20 15.43 -1.26
C LEU A 156 -2.82 15.06 -0.70
N CYS A 157 -2.04 16.04 -0.25
CA CYS A 157 -0.73 15.79 0.36
C CYS A 157 -0.85 15.00 1.67
N ARG A 158 -1.86 15.29 2.49
CA ARG A 158 -2.17 14.52 3.70
C ARG A 158 -2.49 13.06 3.39
N GLU A 159 -3.30 12.80 2.37
CA GLU A 159 -3.62 11.43 1.93
C GLU A 159 -2.39 10.70 1.38
N ARG A 160 -1.54 11.38 0.60
CA ARG A 160 -0.26 10.82 0.14
C ARG A 160 0.66 10.47 1.30
N ALA A 161 0.75 11.34 2.30
CA ALA A 161 1.52 11.07 3.49
C ALA A 161 0.96 9.86 4.23
N ALA A 162 -0.35 9.83 4.53
CA ALA A 162 -0.97 8.70 5.22
C ALA A 162 -0.68 7.36 4.53
N ARG A 163 -0.78 7.31 3.19
CA ARG A 163 -0.42 6.13 2.40
C ARG A 163 1.07 5.79 2.42
N ALA A 164 1.95 6.79 2.39
CA ALA A 164 3.39 6.56 2.52
C ALA A 164 3.76 5.97 3.90
N HIS A 165 2.93 6.18 4.92
CA HIS A 165 3.08 5.59 6.25
C HIS A 165 2.44 4.19 6.36
N GLU A 166 1.71 3.71 5.35
CA GLU A 166 1.23 2.33 5.32
C GLU A 166 2.42 1.39 5.10
N LYS A 167 2.76 0.63 6.15
CA LYS A 167 3.89 -0.31 6.19
C LYS A 167 3.54 -1.56 5.40
N ARG A 168 3.59 -1.47 4.07
CA ARG A 168 3.22 -2.53 3.13
C ARG A 168 4.42 -3.29 2.61
N LEU A 169 4.32 -4.61 2.58
CA LEU A 169 5.34 -5.49 2.02
C LEU A 169 4.73 -6.49 1.03
N PRO A 170 5.46 -6.89 -0.01
CA PRO A 170 5.07 -8.00 -0.85
C PRO A 170 5.06 -9.30 -0.04
N ILE A 171 4.20 -10.23 -0.45
CA ILE A 171 4.12 -11.58 0.08
C ILE A 171 4.87 -12.51 -0.87
N GLY A 172 5.84 -13.24 -0.33
CA GLY A 172 6.48 -14.41 -0.94
C GLY A 172 5.82 -15.69 -0.41
N VAL A 173 5.24 -16.48 -1.32
CA VAL A 173 4.66 -17.79 -0.97
C VAL A 173 5.69 -18.89 -1.22
N SER A 174 6.06 -19.57 -0.14
CA SER A 174 7.01 -20.68 -0.14
C SER A 174 6.29 -22.01 -0.32
N ASN A 175 6.58 -22.73 -1.40
CA ASN A 175 6.25 -24.14 -1.50
C ASN A 175 7.29 -24.99 -0.76
N ARG A 176 7.00 -26.27 -0.54
CA ARG A 176 7.94 -27.22 0.06
C ARG A 176 9.29 -27.23 -0.66
N HIS A 177 10.36 -27.20 0.11
CA HIS A 177 11.72 -27.13 -0.42
C HIS A 177 12.75 -27.62 0.58
N VAL A 178 13.99 -27.80 0.12
CA VAL A 178 15.12 -28.22 0.94
C VAL A 178 16.30 -27.27 0.76
N HIS A 179 16.94 -26.92 1.88
CA HIS A 179 18.29 -26.39 1.92
C HIS A 179 19.26 -27.52 2.25
N LEU A 180 20.39 -27.60 1.53
CA LEU A 180 21.37 -28.67 1.70
C LEU A 180 22.70 -28.17 2.25
N SER A 181 23.35 -29.01 3.05
CA SER A 181 24.78 -28.88 3.36
C SER A 181 25.64 -29.35 2.20
N ALA A 182 26.90 -28.92 2.16
CA ALA A 182 27.84 -29.38 1.13
C ALA A 182 28.01 -30.91 1.13
N GLU A 183 28.03 -31.53 2.31
CA GLU A 183 28.11 -32.98 2.48
C GLU A 183 26.89 -33.69 1.87
N HIS A 184 25.67 -33.24 2.21
CA HIS A 184 24.46 -33.86 1.69
C HIS A 184 24.25 -33.57 0.19
N LEU A 185 24.69 -32.41 -0.31
CA LEU A 185 24.72 -32.15 -1.75
C LEU A 185 25.58 -33.19 -2.47
N SER A 186 26.80 -33.42 -1.96
CA SER A 186 27.72 -34.41 -2.50
C SER A 186 27.15 -35.84 -2.44
N ALA A 187 26.49 -36.21 -1.34
CA ALA A 187 25.89 -37.54 -1.19
C ALA A 187 24.69 -37.76 -2.13
N LEU A 188 23.85 -36.75 -2.32
CA LEU A 188 22.62 -36.85 -3.10
C LEU A 188 22.86 -36.69 -4.62
N PHE A 189 23.86 -35.89 -5.03
CA PHE A 189 24.08 -35.52 -6.43
C PHE A 189 25.47 -35.90 -6.98
N GLY A 190 26.38 -36.38 -6.13
CA GLY A 190 27.73 -36.79 -6.51
C GLY A 190 28.82 -35.81 -6.06
N ALA A 191 30.03 -36.34 -5.88
CA ALA A 191 31.18 -35.57 -5.42
C ALA A 191 31.54 -34.44 -6.40
N GLY A 192 31.69 -33.22 -5.87
CA GLY A 192 32.02 -32.02 -6.65
C GLY A 192 30.85 -31.39 -7.38
N HIS A 193 29.61 -31.89 -7.20
CA HIS A 193 28.42 -31.27 -7.78
C HIS A 193 28.17 -29.87 -7.22
N ALA A 194 27.86 -28.91 -8.09
CA ALA A 194 27.46 -27.56 -7.73
C ALA A 194 26.01 -27.32 -8.15
N LEU A 195 25.24 -26.63 -7.30
CA LEU A 195 23.84 -26.32 -7.60
C LEU A 195 23.73 -25.46 -8.86
N THR A 196 22.80 -25.82 -9.74
CA THR A 196 22.56 -25.09 -10.99
C THR A 196 21.44 -24.09 -10.77
N VAL A 197 21.70 -22.79 -10.96
CA VAL A 197 20.68 -21.75 -10.81
C VAL A 197 19.55 -21.95 -11.82
N ALA A 198 18.31 -22.08 -11.35
CA ALA A 198 17.12 -22.07 -12.20
C ALA A 198 16.44 -20.71 -12.18
N LYS A 199 16.30 -20.11 -11.00
CA LYS A 199 15.62 -18.82 -10.81
C LYS A 199 16.09 -18.12 -9.53
N ASP A 200 16.42 -16.84 -9.63
CA ASP A 200 16.71 -16.00 -8.46
C ASP A 200 15.45 -15.80 -7.61
N LEU A 201 15.63 -15.80 -6.29
CA LEU A 201 14.59 -15.47 -5.33
C LEU A 201 14.63 -13.99 -4.96
N SER A 202 13.59 -13.52 -4.28
CA SER A 202 13.45 -12.14 -3.78
C SER A 202 14.57 -11.72 -2.83
N GLN A 203 15.06 -12.66 -2.02
CA GLN A 203 16.13 -12.42 -1.06
C GLN A 203 17.50 -12.45 -1.77
N PRO A 204 18.32 -11.39 -1.64
CA PRO A 204 19.62 -11.29 -2.31
C PRO A 204 20.50 -12.53 -2.19
N GLY A 205 20.93 -13.06 -3.32
CA GLY A 205 21.83 -14.22 -3.40
C GLY A 205 21.18 -15.59 -3.13
N GLN A 206 19.88 -15.64 -2.81
CA GLN A 206 19.13 -16.91 -2.74
C GLN A 206 18.56 -17.27 -4.11
N PHE A 207 18.53 -18.57 -4.43
CA PHE A 207 17.99 -19.04 -5.71
C PHE A 207 17.31 -20.40 -5.59
N ALA A 208 16.30 -20.64 -6.43
CA ALA A 208 15.81 -21.98 -6.70
C ALA A 208 16.75 -22.68 -7.69
N ALA A 209 17.23 -23.87 -7.33
CA ALA A 209 18.13 -24.65 -8.17
C ALA A 209 17.35 -25.53 -9.16
N GLN A 210 17.97 -26.00 -10.25
CA GLN A 210 17.33 -26.95 -11.17
C GLN A 210 17.10 -28.31 -10.49
N GLU A 211 17.95 -28.63 -9.54
CA GLU A 211 17.92 -29.82 -8.73
C GLU A 211 16.63 -29.94 -7.90
N THR A 212 16.16 -31.17 -7.80
CA THR A 212 15.08 -31.57 -6.90
C THR A 212 15.43 -32.88 -6.22
N VAL A 213 14.83 -33.13 -5.08
CA VAL A 213 14.95 -34.40 -4.33
C VAL A 213 13.57 -35.00 -4.12
N ARG A 214 13.52 -36.31 -3.86
CA ARG A 214 12.37 -36.94 -3.22
C ARG A 214 12.59 -36.91 -1.72
N ILE A 215 11.54 -36.60 -0.97
CA ILE A 215 11.53 -36.74 0.49
C ILE A 215 10.61 -37.89 0.88
N ALA A 216 11.03 -38.72 1.83
CA ALA A 216 10.31 -39.90 2.27
C ALA A 216 10.18 -39.92 3.80
N GLY A 217 8.93 -39.94 4.27
CA GLY A 217 8.58 -40.14 5.67
C GLY A 217 7.94 -41.51 5.91
N PRO A 218 7.55 -41.84 7.17
CA PRO A 218 7.02 -43.16 7.52
C PRO A 218 5.77 -43.59 6.75
N LYS A 219 4.96 -42.64 6.28
CA LYS A 219 3.66 -42.92 5.63
C LYS A 219 3.71 -42.82 4.11
N GLY A 220 4.63 -42.03 3.56
CA GLY A 220 4.63 -41.74 2.14
C GLY A 220 5.79 -40.88 1.69
N THR A 221 5.79 -40.58 0.40
CA THR A 221 6.87 -39.85 -0.28
C THR A 221 6.32 -38.66 -1.05
N ILE A 222 7.12 -37.61 -1.18
CA ILE A 222 6.84 -36.47 -2.04
C ILE A 222 8.02 -36.28 -3.00
N ASP A 223 7.72 -36.33 -4.30
CA ASP A 223 8.68 -36.13 -5.38
C ASP A 223 8.87 -34.64 -5.71
N ASN A 224 9.94 -34.35 -6.47
CA ASN A 224 10.21 -33.04 -7.06
C ASN A 224 10.27 -31.89 -6.05
N VAL A 225 10.77 -32.14 -4.84
CA VAL A 225 10.99 -31.11 -3.82
C VAL A 225 12.19 -30.26 -4.22
N ARG A 226 11.96 -28.95 -4.37
CA ARG A 226 12.94 -28.01 -4.90
C ARG A 226 14.13 -27.84 -3.94
N VAL A 227 15.35 -27.84 -4.47
CA VAL A 227 16.53 -27.42 -3.70
C VAL A 227 16.69 -25.90 -3.80
N LEU A 228 16.89 -25.23 -2.67
CA LEU A 228 17.20 -23.80 -2.61
C LEU A 228 18.67 -23.58 -2.24
N GLY A 229 19.34 -22.78 -3.06
CA GLY A 229 20.73 -22.38 -2.89
C GLY A 229 20.89 -20.97 -2.30
N PRO A 230 22.10 -20.64 -1.83
CA PRO A 230 23.30 -21.48 -1.84
C PRO A 230 23.25 -22.58 -0.76
N VAL A 231 24.24 -23.48 -0.78
CA VAL A 231 24.40 -24.47 0.29
C VAL A 231 24.52 -23.79 1.66
N ARG A 232 23.95 -24.41 2.68
CA ARG A 232 23.98 -23.93 4.06
C ARG A 232 24.89 -24.80 4.92
N LYS A 233 25.08 -24.41 6.18
CA LYS A 233 25.86 -25.21 7.14
C LYS A 233 25.17 -26.54 7.48
N GLU A 234 23.84 -26.51 7.62
CA GLU A 234 23.01 -27.66 7.96
C GLU A 234 21.89 -27.80 6.93
N SER A 235 21.44 -29.04 6.69
CA SER A 235 20.30 -29.30 5.82
C SER A 235 18.99 -29.09 6.56
N GLN A 236 18.00 -28.52 5.89
CA GLN A 236 16.68 -28.22 6.45
C GLN A 236 15.62 -28.44 5.38
N VAL A 237 14.54 -29.11 5.75
CA VAL A 237 13.38 -29.34 4.89
C VAL A 237 12.22 -28.50 5.42
N GLU A 238 11.68 -27.63 4.58
CA GLU A 238 10.52 -26.82 4.89
C GLU A 238 9.31 -27.40 4.15
N ILE A 239 8.28 -27.76 4.90
CA ILE A 239 7.05 -28.38 4.39
C ILE A 239 5.83 -27.63 4.93
N SER A 240 4.67 -27.79 4.29
CA SER A 240 3.41 -27.31 4.86
C SER A 240 2.89 -28.24 5.96
N ALA A 241 1.94 -27.76 6.76
CA ALA A 241 1.24 -28.63 7.71
C ALA A 241 0.51 -29.77 6.97
N THR A 242 -0.07 -29.50 5.81
CA THR A 242 -0.69 -30.50 4.93
C THR A 242 0.30 -31.60 4.51
N ASP A 243 1.52 -31.23 4.11
CA ASP A 243 2.55 -32.18 3.69
C ASP A 243 2.97 -33.12 4.82
N SER A 244 2.99 -32.64 6.07
CA SER A 244 3.36 -33.45 7.24
C SER A 244 2.46 -34.68 7.40
N PHE A 245 1.15 -34.55 7.11
CA PHE A 245 0.18 -35.65 7.15
C PHE A 245 0.39 -36.68 6.04
N ALA A 246 0.90 -36.26 4.88
CA ALA A 246 1.22 -37.14 3.76
C ALA A 246 2.49 -37.95 4.03
N LEU A 247 3.51 -37.30 4.61
CA LEU A 247 4.78 -37.92 4.98
C LEU A 247 4.67 -38.77 6.25
N GLY A 248 3.72 -38.48 7.14
CA GLY A 248 3.57 -39.16 8.42
C GLY A 248 4.60 -38.70 9.45
N VAL A 249 4.96 -37.41 9.43
CA VAL A 249 5.86 -36.79 10.42
C VAL A 249 5.09 -35.74 11.23
N PRO A 250 5.45 -35.46 12.49
CA PRO A 250 4.84 -34.40 13.27
C PRO A 250 4.97 -33.02 12.60
N ALA A 251 3.89 -32.24 12.59
CA ALA A 251 3.91 -30.83 12.17
C ALA A 251 4.54 -29.96 13.27
N VAL A 252 5.84 -29.65 13.15
CA VAL A 252 6.55 -28.80 14.12
C VAL A 252 6.82 -27.43 13.48
N VAL A 253 6.14 -26.40 13.96
CA VAL A 253 6.31 -25.02 13.48
C VAL A 253 7.59 -24.42 14.05
N ARG A 254 8.50 -23.93 13.20
CA ARG A 254 9.78 -23.34 13.61
C ARG A 254 10.28 -22.24 12.68
N ASP A 255 11.11 -21.37 13.24
CA ASP A 255 11.93 -20.43 12.47
C ASP A 255 13.07 -21.16 11.76
N SER A 256 13.35 -20.77 10.51
CA SER A 256 14.48 -21.33 9.77
C SER A 256 15.80 -21.12 10.54
N GLY A 257 16.55 -22.19 10.73
CA GLY A 257 17.81 -22.21 11.49
C GLY A 257 17.65 -22.62 12.96
N HIS A 258 16.43 -22.76 13.49
CA HIS A 258 16.15 -23.21 14.87
C HIS A 258 15.28 -24.48 14.89
N PRO A 259 15.79 -25.63 14.38
CA PRO A 259 15.01 -26.84 14.17
C PRO A 259 15.00 -27.76 15.41
N GLU A 260 15.11 -27.24 16.63
CA GLU A 260 15.14 -28.10 17.83
C GLU A 260 13.83 -28.93 17.93
N GLY A 261 13.91 -30.19 18.35
CA GLY A 261 12.70 -31.04 18.45
C GLY A 261 11.96 -31.30 17.14
N SER A 262 12.51 -30.91 15.98
CA SER A 262 11.97 -31.25 14.67
C SER A 262 12.23 -32.72 14.33
N PRO A 263 11.33 -33.37 13.58
CA PRO A 263 11.58 -34.71 13.09
C PRO A 263 12.64 -34.74 11.98
N GLY A 264 13.11 -35.95 11.71
CA GLY A 264 13.90 -36.31 10.55
C GLY A 264 13.06 -36.92 9.42
N LEU A 265 13.69 -37.16 8.27
CA LEU A 265 13.16 -37.92 7.13
C LEU A 265 14.29 -38.36 6.20
N GLN A 266 13.98 -39.17 5.18
CA GLN A 266 14.95 -39.55 4.15
C GLN A 266 14.88 -38.62 2.93
N LEU A 267 16.04 -38.13 2.50
CA LEU A 267 16.24 -37.43 1.24
C LEU A 267 16.80 -38.41 0.21
N LEU A 268 16.21 -38.44 -0.99
CA LEU A 268 16.68 -39.27 -2.10
C LEU A 268 17.00 -38.37 -3.30
N GLY A 269 18.24 -38.47 -3.76
CA GLY A 269 18.76 -37.79 -4.93
C GLY A 269 19.17 -38.79 -6.02
N PRO A 270 19.64 -38.31 -7.18
CA PRO A 270 20.02 -39.17 -8.31
C PRO A 270 21.25 -40.05 -8.03
N ALA A 271 22.14 -39.65 -7.12
CA ALA A 271 23.40 -40.36 -6.84
C ALA A 271 23.38 -41.12 -5.51
N GLY A 272 22.38 -40.90 -4.65
CA GLY A 272 22.32 -41.52 -3.33
C GLY A 272 21.19 -41.01 -2.47
N GLU A 273 21.22 -41.40 -1.19
CA GLU A 273 20.22 -41.06 -0.19
C GLU A 273 20.89 -40.60 1.12
N VAL A 274 20.18 -39.78 1.88
CA VAL A 274 20.61 -39.25 3.18
C VAL A 274 19.46 -39.40 4.17
N SER A 275 19.74 -39.98 5.33
CA SER A 275 18.80 -39.98 6.46
C SER A 275 19.07 -38.77 7.34
N LEU A 276 18.11 -37.85 7.43
CA LEU A 276 18.13 -36.76 8.39
C LEU A 276 17.54 -37.24 9.71
N GLU A 277 18.24 -37.01 10.82
CA GLU A 277 17.70 -37.27 12.18
C GLU A 277 16.81 -36.13 12.68
N ARG A 278 17.04 -34.90 12.19
CA ARG A 278 16.29 -33.67 12.50
C ARG A 278 16.34 -32.72 11.30
N GLY A 279 15.53 -31.65 11.34
CA GLY A 279 15.59 -30.56 10.37
C GLY A 279 14.35 -30.42 9.48
N VAL A 280 13.29 -31.18 9.73
CA VAL A 280 12.02 -31.07 8.99
C VAL A 280 11.05 -30.18 9.75
N ILE A 281 10.70 -29.02 9.19
CA ILE A 281 9.87 -28.02 9.88
C ILE A 281 8.69 -27.58 9.02
N VAL A 282 7.61 -27.17 9.69
CA VAL A 282 6.64 -26.25 9.11
C VAL A 282 7.19 -24.84 9.33
N ALA A 283 7.46 -24.12 8.25
CA ALA A 283 8.10 -22.82 8.34
C ALA A 283 7.19 -21.82 9.07
N ALA A 284 7.68 -21.23 10.16
CA ALA A 284 6.98 -20.13 10.81
C ALA A 284 6.98 -18.90 9.90
N ARG A 285 5.81 -18.28 9.72
CA ARG A 285 5.68 -17.00 9.01
C ARG A 285 6.58 -15.93 9.60
N HIS A 286 7.21 -15.16 8.74
CA HIS A 286 8.13 -14.10 9.15
C HIS A 286 8.22 -13.00 8.09
N ILE A 287 8.82 -11.89 8.48
CA ILE A 287 9.13 -10.76 7.63
C ILE A 287 10.64 -10.62 7.53
N HIS A 288 11.16 -10.59 6.32
CA HIS A 288 12.50 -10.11 6.05
C HIS A 288 12.46 -8.59 5.87
N MET A 289 13.43 -7.88 6.46
CA MET A 289 13.49 -6.42 6.38
C MET A 289 14.94 -5.92 6.37
N HIS A 290 15.20 -4.89 5.56
CA HIS A 290 16.48 -4.20 5.57
C HIS A 290 16.55 -3.19 6.75
N PRO A 291 17.71 -3.00 7.40
CA PRO A 291 17.87 -2.05 8.52
C PRO A 291 17.34 -0.64 8.23
N ASP A 292 17.60 -0.10 7.03
CA ASP A 292 17.13 1.24 6.66
C ASP A 292 15.60 1.36 6.72
N GLN A 293 14.89 0.33 6.22
CA GLN A 293 13.43 0.29 6.26
C GLN A 293 12.94 0.10 7.70
N ALA A 294 13.61 -0.77 8.47
CA ALA A 294 13.28 -1.01 9.88
C ALA A 294 13.36 0.28 10.71
N VAL A 295 14.43 1.07 10.53
CA VAL A 295 14.60 2.38 11.19
C VAL A 295 13.48 3.35 10.82
N VAL A 296 13.17 3.51 9.52
CA VAL A 296 12.09 4.40 9.07
C VAL A 296 10.73 3.96 9.63
N TRP A 297 10.51 2.65 9.77
CA TRP A 297 9.26 2.10 10.27
C TRP A 297 9.22 1.93 11.78
N GLY A 298 10.28 2.28 12.52
CA GLY A 298 10.35 2.08 13.96
C GLY A 298 10.24 0.61 14.38
N ILE A 299 10.68 -0.30 13.50
CA ILE A 299 10.68 -1.75 13.74
C ILE A 299 12.10 -2.19 14.10
N HIS A 300 12.23 -3.17 14.99
CA HIS A 300 13.52 -3.77 15.34
C HIS A 300 13.56 -5.28 15.08
N ASP A 301 14.77 -5.83 15.01
CA ASP A 301 14.98 -7.27 14.87
C ASP A 301 14.33 -8.04 16.04
N GLY A 302 13.72 -9.19 15.74
CA GLY A 302 13.04 -10.02 16.72
C GLY A 302 11.66 -9.51 17.16
N GLN A 303 11.22 -8.33 16.70
CA GLN A 303 9.88 -7.83 17.00
C GLN A 303 8.81 -8.74 16.40
N ARG A 304 7.69 -8.92 17.10
CA ARG A 304 6.52 -9.64 16.57
C ARG A 304 5.40 -8.66 16.28
N VAL A 305 4.88 -8.73 15.06
CA VAL A 305 3.86 -7.81 14.54
C VAL A 305 2.64 -8.58 14.04
N ARG A 306 1.54 -7.85 13.84
CA ARG A 306 0.39 -8.36 13.09
C ARG A 306 0.51 -7.92 11.64
N ILE A 307 0.08 -8.76 10.72
CA ILE A 307 -0.09 -8.36 9.32
C ILE A 307 -1.53 -8.62 8.88
N ARG A 308 -2.08 -7.70 8.10
CA ARG A 308 -3.33 -7.89 7.36
C ARG A 308 -3.02 -8.22 5.92
N VAL A 309 -3.48 -9.37 5.46
CA VAL A 309 -3.50 -9.71 4.04
C VAL A 309 -4.79 -9.17 3.43
N GLU A 310 -4.62 -8.32 2.42
CA GLU A 310 -5.74 -7.75 1.67
C GLU A 310 -6.02 -8.63 0.45
N SER A 311 -7.13 -9.36 0.47
CA SER A 311 -7.55 -10.27 -0.59
C SER A 311 -9.07 -10.47 -0.54
N ASP A 312 -9.61 -11.29 -1.45
CA ASP A 312 -11.01 -11.72 -1.42
C ASP A 312 -11.35 -12.59 -0.19
N ARG A 313 -10.33 -13.07 0.52
CA ARG A 313 -10.45 -13.79 1.80
C ARG A 313 -9.49 -13.19 2.81
N PRO A 314 -9.78 -11.98 3.33
CA PRO A 314 -8.84 -11.22 4.14
C PRO A 314 -8.58 -11.95 5.47
N VAL A 315 -7.31 -12.02 5.84
CA VAL A 315 -6.84 -12.65 7.08
C VAL A 315 -5.90 -11.70 7.80
N VAL A 316 -6.00 -11.68 9.13
CA VAL A 316 -4.97 -11.08 9.98
C VAL A 316 -4.15 -12.21 10.57
N PHE A 317 -2.87 -12.24 10.24
CA PHE A 317 -1.91 -13.14 10.89
C PHE A 317 -1.29 -12.41 12.07
N ASP A 318 -1.39 -13.02 13.23
CA ASP A 318 -0.74 -12.56 14.45
C ASP A 318 0.64 -13.20 14.63
N ASP A 319 1.41 -12.62 15.53
CA ASP A 319 2.67 -13.17 16.01
C ASP A 319 3.71 -13.38 14.89
N VAL A 320 3.78 -12.46 13.92
CA VAL A 320 4.71 -12.56 12.78
C VAL A 320 6.06 -11.99 13.15
N LEU A 321 7.09 -12.83 13.15
CA LEU A 321 8.46 -12.45 13.50
C LEU A 321 9.07 -11.53 12.42
N VAL A 322 9.63 -10.40 12.82
CA VAL A 322 10.45 -9.55 11.95
C VAL A 322 11.91 -9.90 12.13
N ARG A 323 12.59 -10.14 11.01
CA ARG A 323 14.02 -10.43 10.93
C ARG A 323 14.69 -9.31 10.13
N VAL A 324 15.62 -8.61 10.77
CA VAL A 324 16.30 -7.45 10.18
C VAL A 324 17.74 -7.82 9.85
N SER A 325 18.13 -7.65 8.58
CA SER A 325 19.51 -7.92 8.13
C SER A 325 19.84 -7.10 6.88
N PRO A 326 21.08 -6.62 6.72
CA PRO A 326 21.51 -5.95 5.49
C PRO A 326 21.49 -6.88 4.26
N GLN A 327 21.34 -8.20 4.46
CA GLN A 327 21.21 -9.18 3.38
C GLN A 327 19.76 -9.43 2.97
N PHE A 328 18.79 -8.77 3.60
CA PHE A 328 17.37 -8.98 3.35
C PHE A 328 16.76 -7.89 2.48
N SER A 329 15.82 -8.32 1.65
CA SER A 329 14.86 -7.45 0.97
C SER A 329 13.50 -7.56 1.68
N GLY A 330 12.79 -6.44 1.78
CA GLY A 330 11.50 -6.35 2.45
C GLY A 330 10.46 -7.31 1.86
N GLU A 331 10.10 -8.38 2.58
CA GLU A 331 9.12 -9.36 2.11
C GLU A 331 8.52 -10.15 3.28
N VAL A 332 7.22 -10.45 3.20
CA VAL A 332 6.51 -11.37 4.10
C VAL A 332 6.56 -12.77 3.52
N HIS A 333 7.02 -13.74 4.29
CA HIS A 333 7.07 -15.15 3.88
C HIS A 333 5.94 -15.93 4.54
N LEU A 334 5.10 -16.54 3.70
CA LEU A 334 4.02 -17.46 4.09
C LEU A 334 4.21 -18.81 3.40
N ASP A 335 3.81 -19.90 4.04
CA ASP A 335 3.74 -21.20 3.36
C ASP A 335 2.49 -21.30 2.45
N THR A 336 2.34 -22.42 1.75
CA THR A 336 1.19 -22.63 0.86
C THR A 336 -0.14 -22.75 1.60
N ASP A 337 -0.17 -23.30 2.81
CA ASP A 337 -1.41 -23.45 3.58
C ASP A 337 -1.90 -22.08 4.07
N GLU A 338 -1.00 -21.24 4.57
CA GLU A 338 -1.28 -19.85 4.98
C GLU A 338 -1.72 -18.99 3.79
N ALA A 339 -1.01 -19.08 2.66
CA ALA A 339 -1.36 -18.33 1.45
C ALA A 339 -2.73 -18.76 0.89
N ASN A 340 -3.02 -20.06 0.87
CA ASN A 340 -4.33 -20.58 0.45
C ASN A 340 -5.45 -20.17 1.41
N ALA A 341 -5.18 -20.12 2.72
CA ALA A 341 -6.14 -19.65 3.72
C ALA A 341 -6.54 -18.19 3.48
N ALA A 342 -5.63 -17.36 2.97
CA ALA A 342 -5.88 -15.97 2.59
C ALA A 342 -6.18 -15.77 1.09
N LEU A 343 -6.28 -16.83 0.28
CA LEU A 343 -6.44 -16.76 -1.18
C LEU A 343 -5.44 -15.82 -1.90
N VAL A 344 -4.16 -15.88 -1.54
CA VAL A 344 -3.11 -15.07 -2.16
C VAL A 344 -2.03 -15.90 -2.84
N LYS A 345 -1.27 -15.24 -3.71
CA LYS A 345 -0.08 -15.78 -4.40
C LYS A 345 1.08 -14.82 -4.21
N THR A 346 2.29 -15.27 -4.55
CA THR A 346 3.49 -14.42 -4.56
C THR A 346 3.23 -13.13 -5.33
N GLY A 347 3.60 -11.99 -4.73
CA GLY A 347 3.37 -10.65 -5.27
C GLY A 347 2.12 -9.95 -4.73
N ALA A 348 1.25 -10.65 -3.99
CA ALA A 348 0.22 -10.00 -3.16
C ALA A 348 0.86 -9.10 -2.10
N THR A 349 0.07 -8.24 -1.46
CA THR A 349 0.57 -7.27 -0.46
C THR A 349 -0.03 -7.56 0.90
N ALA A 350 0.80 -7.43 1.95
CA ALA A 350 0.36 -7.39 3.33
C ALA A 350 0.65 -6.02 3.95
N LEU A 351 -0.23 -5.57 4.83
CA LEU A 351 -0.08 -4.37 5.64
C LEU A 351 0.35 -4.77 7.06
N ILE A 352 1.46 -4.22 7.56
CA ILE A 352 1.86 -4.37 8.95
C ILE A 352 0.93 -3.50 9.83
N LEU A 353 0.37 -4.11 10.87
CA LEU A 353 -0.53 -3.46 11.84
C LEU A 353 0.17 -3.26 13.19
N GLY A 354 -0.03 -2.07 13.78
CA GLY A 354 0.26 -1.81 15.19
C GLY A 354 1.75 -1.86 15.52
N VAL A 355 2.54 -0.99 14.89
CA VAL A 355 3.96 -0.78 15.18
C VAL A 355 4.15 0.44 16.05
#